data_AF-A0A357WZ35-F1
#
_entry.id   AF-A0A357WZ35-F1
#
_cell.length_a   1.000
_cell.length_b   1.000
_cell.length_c   1.000
_cell.angle_alpha   90.00
_cell.angle_beta   90.00
_cell.angle_gamma   90.00
#
_symmetry.space_group_name_H-M   'P 1'
#
loop_
_entity.id
_entity.type
_entity.pdbx_description
1 polymer ?
#
loop_
_entity_poly.entity_id
_entity_poly.type
_entity_poly.pdbx_seq_one_letter_code
_entity_poly.pdbx_strand_id
1 'polypeptide(L)'
;HGNITLPTRPGFASGEYTADVSKYLAGWILGIECDPRLVISTNQNHPDKTAFEGEYMYTLSASPFEAFLCSAGDAVISHQTETYKLQVPVGFTNWVTTDPLSHPNEPHEDEDLVSVNVENIKSRDTYHPGQFACYHVYPYYPESLNYQEDYIEYTDPNGKKNPYRAYLKDLRLAHTMPILIGEFGIPTSRGTAHVGFMGYNQGGVKETDQGKMILDMFNSMYEEDYAGGLLFMWQDEWFKRTWNNEAFNIADKRPFWSNVQTNEQFFGLMSFDPGENKPICLIDGSSDDWKGATAAFTAAPGKLYIKSDERYVYFMVQADNYDFEKDTLLIPIDTIQGQGNFKLRNTSVTFEKAADFLIQIHGKNDSRIQVDSYYDWFYYLYGEQYRMLPLIRDVRDRNSGRFNPIMMCLNYEMEIPPKNKKIPLGRYETGKLTFGNSNPASPDYNSLADFCYKDGILEIRIPWQLLNVMDPSDGKIADDLYTMQSIVATDTGVWSVGLGLKSNGNTSISLGGSFRWDKWTMPKYHERLKPAYYDLQEGLKKYR
;
A
#
# COMPACT_ATOMS: atom_id res chain seq x y z
N HIS A 1 -14.23 -24.47 17.61
CA HIS A 1 -13.67 -23.52 18.60
C HIS A 1 -12.32 -23.97 19.20
N GLY A 2 -11.60 -24.91 18.56
CA GLY A 2 -10.36 -25.48 19.07
C GLY A 2 -10.59 -26.82 19.79
N ASN A 3 -9.68 -27.23 20.66
CA ASN A 3 -9.63 -28.57 21.29
C ASN A 3 -9.78 -29.74 20.28
N ILE A 4 -9.05 -29.66 19.16
CA ILE A 4 -9.15 -30.61 18.05
C ILE A 4 -7.81 -30.75 17.34
N THR A 5 -7.54 -31.95 16.80
CA THR A 5 -6.46 -32.18 15.84
C THR A 5 -7.04 -32.29 14.44
N LEU A 6 -6.62 -31.41 13.54
CA LEU A 6 -7.03 -31.41 12.14
C LEU A 6 -5.95 -32.08 11.28
N PRO A 7 -6.32 -33.06 10.43
CA PRO A 7 -5.36 -33.70 9.53
C PRO A 7 -4.94 -32.74 8.42
N THR A 8 -3.70 -32.89 7.93
CA THR A 8 -3.23 -32.14 6.76
C THR A 8 -4.04 -32.50 5.54
N ARG A 9 -4.69 -31.49 4.95
CA ARG A 9 -5.50 -31.60 3.74
C ARG A 9 -5.26 -30.36 2.88
N PRO A 10 -4.94 -30.52 1.58
CA PRO A 10 -4.80 -29.37 0.68
C PRO A 10 -6.03 -28.47 0.72
N GLY A 11 -5.80 -27.16 0.91
CA GLY A 11 -6.87 -26.16 0.99
C GLY A 11 -7.60 -26.05 2.33
N PHE A 12 -7.21 -26.82 3.36
CA PHE A 12 -7.80 -26.74 4.71
C PHE A 12 -6.73 -26.48 5.76
N ALA A 13 -7.13 -25.79 6.83
CA ALA A 13 -6.29 -25.66 8.02
C ALA A 13 -5.98 -27.04 8.63
N SER A 14 -4.78 -27.20 9.16
CA SER A 14 -4.33 -28.42 9.83
C SER A 14 -3.61 -28.09 11.14
N GLY A 15 -3.28 -29.13 11.92
CA GLY A 15 -2.51 -29.00 13.15
C GLY A 15 -3.33 -29.27 14.41
N GLU A 16 -2.68 -29.08 15.55
CA GLU A 16 -3.26 -29.31 16.88
C GLU A 16 -3.71 -27.99 17.49
N TYR A 17 -5.00 -27.89 17.79
CA TYR A 17 -5.62 -26.75 18.46
C TYR A 17 -5.94 -27.17 19.88
N THR A 18 -5.09 -26.81 20.85
CA THR A 18 -5.17 -27.31 22.23
C THR A 18 -6.08 -26.49 23.15
N ALA A 19 -6.44 -25.26 22.75
CA ALA A 19 -7.31 -24.38 23.52
C ALA A 19 -8.74 -24.41 22.97
N ASP A 20 -9.74 -24.44 23.85
CA ASP A 20 -11.14 -24.14 23.50
C ASP A 20 -11.46 -22.67 23.81
N VAL A 21 -11.76 -21.91 22.77
CA VAL A 21 -12.09 -20.47 22.87
C VAL A 21 -13.59 -20.18 22.77
N SER A 22 -14.45 -21.21 22.75
CA SER A 22 -15.90 -21.08 22.55
C SER A 22 -16.55 -20.04 23.46
N LYS A 23 -16.19 -20.03 24.75
CA LYS A 23 -16.71 -19.07 25.75
C LYS A 23 -16.30 -17.61 25.54
N TYR A 24 -15.31 -17.35 24.68
CA TYR A 24 -14.83 -16.00 24.37
C TYR A 24 -15.29 -15.54 22.98
N LEU A 25 -16.02 -16.37 22.24
CA LEU A 25 -16.48 -16.00 20.92
C LEU A 25 -17.61 -14.98 21.00
N ALA A 26 -17.41 -13.83 20.36
CA ALA A 26 -18.41 -12.76 20.29
C ALA A 26 -19.40 -12.93 19.13
N GLY A 27 -18.96 -13.53 18.02
CA GLY A 27 -19.76 -13.67 16.81
C GLY A 27 -18.95 -14.30 15.67
N TRP A 28 -19.64 -14.65 14.59
CA TRP A 28 -19.01 -15.08 13.34
C TRP A 28 -19.21 -14.03 12.26
N ILE A 29 -18.16 -13.79 11.47
CA ILE A 29 -18.24 -13.09 10.19
C ILE A 29 -17.86 -14.12 9.14
N LEU A 30 -18.82 -14.49 8.27
CA LEU A 30 -18.67 -15.57 7.29
C LEU A 30 -18.43 -15.00 5.90
N GLY A 31 -17.49 -15.61 5.17
CA GLY A 31 -17.17 -15.23 3.80
C GLY A 31 -15.96 -14.29 3.69
N ILE A 32 -15.81 -13.72 2.50
CA ILE A 32 -14.78 -12.76 2.11
C ILE A 32 -15.45 -11.70 1.21
N GLU A 33 -14.71 -10.65 0.83
CA GLU A 33 -15.12 -9.74 -0.25
C GLU A 33 -15.43 -10.56 -1.51
N CYS A 34 -16.71 -10.66 -1.86
CA CYS A 34 -17.16 -11.56 -2.92
C CYS A 34 -16.91 -10.94 -4.28
N ASP A 35 -16.16 -11.63 -5.13
CA ASP A 35 -16.02 -11.23 -6.54
C ASP A 35 -17.42 -11.20 -7.20
N PRO A 36 -17.81 -10.07 -7.83
CA PRO A 36 -19.15 -9.92 -8.41
C PRO A 36 -19.44 -10.95 -9.52
N ARG A 37 -18.43 -11.38 -10.27
CA ARG A 37 -18.60 -12.43 -11.29
C ARG A 37 -18.80 -13.80 -10.66
N LEU A 38 -18.24 -14.07 -9.48
CA LEU A 38 -18.53 -15.30 -8.72
C LEU A 38 -20.00 -15.34 -8.30
N VAL A 39 -20.54 -14.22 -7.81
CA VAL A 39 -21.95 -14.09 -7.41
C VAL A 39 -22.86 -14.36 -8.61
N ILE A 40 -22.61 -13.68 -9.73
CA ILE A 40 -23.38 -13.87 -10.98
C ILE A 40 -23.29 -15.31 -11.46
N SER A 41 -22.10 -15.88 -11.54
CA SER A 41 -21.90 -17.25 -12.01
C SER A 41 -22.65 -18.26 -11.15
N THR A 42 -22.64 -18.07 -9.82
CA THR A 42 -23.41 -18.91 -8.89
C THR A 42 -24.91 -18.79 -9.15
N ASN A 43 -25.41 -17.55 -9.31
CA ASN A 43 -26.82 -17.29 -9.59
C ASN A 43 -27.29 -17.93 -10.90
N GLN A 44 -26.48 -17.82 -11.96
CA GLN A 44 -26.81 -18.35 -13.29
C GLN A 44 -26.74 -19.87 -13.36
N ASN A 45 -25.82 -20.51 -12.62
CA ASN A 45 -25.66 -21.97 -12.62
C ASN A 45 -26.64 -22.69 -11.69
N HIS A 46 -27.32 -21.97 -10.80
CA HIS A 46 -28.28 -22.52 -9.84
C HIS A 46 -29.60 -21.75 -9.80
N PRO A 47 -30.24 -21.49 -10.97
CA PRO A 47 -31.40 -20.58 -11.04
C PRO A 47 -32.64 -21.09 -10.30
N ASP A 48 -32.68 -22.38 -9.96
CA ASP A 48 -33.74 -23.05 -9.21
C ASP A 48 -33.53 -23.03 -7.69
N LYS A 49 -32.35 -22.60 -7.21
CA LYS A 49 -32.00 -22.60 -5.78
C LYS A 49 -32.19 -21.24 -5.11
N THR A 50 -33.32 -20.60 -5.32
CA THR A 50 -33.63 -19.25 -4.81
C THR A 50 -34.21 -19.23 -3.38
N ALA A 51 -34.32 -20.40 -2.74
CA ALA A 51 -34.85 -20.53 -1.39
C ALA A 51 -34.00 -21.48 -0.55
N PHE A 52 -33.86 -21.18 0.74
CA PHE A 52 -33.32 -22.08 1.74
C PHE A 52 -34.21 -22.04 2.99
N GLU A 53 -34.47 -23.21 3.59
CA GLU A 53 -35.31 -23.38 4.76
C GLU A 53 -34.58 -24.26 5.78
N GLY A 54 -33.84 -23.62 6.69
CA GLY A 54 -33.08 -24.27 7.77
C GLY A 54 -33.81 -24.26 9.11
N GLU A 55 -33.15 -24.79 10.15
CA GLU A 55 -33.67 -24.80 11.52
C GLU A 55 -33.54 -23.43 12.19
N TYR A 56 -32.55 -22.62 11.81
CA TYR A 56 -32.19 -21.34 12.43
C TYR A 56 -32.35 -20.17 11.48
N MET A 57 -32.04 -20.37 10.19
CA MET A 57 -32.14 -19.35 9.15
C MET A 57 -32.96 -19.85 7.95
N TYR A 58 -33.59 -18.90 7.26
CA TYR A 58 -34.31 -19.13 6.01
C TYR A 58 -34.21 -17.91 5.10
N THR A 59 -34.60 -18.03 3.83
CA THR A 59 -34.58 -16.88 2.90
C THR A 59 -35.96 -16.40 2.48
N LEU A 60 -36.04 -15.10 2.13
CA LEU A 60 -37.19 -14.48 1.47
C LEU A 60 -36.70 -13.73 0.24
N SER A 61 -37.21 -14.08 -0.94
CA SER A 61 -36.86 -13.44 -2.23
C SER A 61 -35.35 -13.37 -2.51
N ALA A 62 -34.61 -14.43 -2.15
CA ALA A 62 -33.16 -14.49 -2.28
C ALA A 62 -32.68 -14.89 -3.68
N SER A 63 -31.49 -14.41 -4.03
CA SER A 63 -30.69 -14.98 -5.11
C SER A 63 -30.14 -16.37 -4.73
N PRO A 64 -29.74 -17.22 -5.69
CA PRO A 64 -29.09 -18.49 -5.36
C PRO A 64 -27.82 -18.35 -4.51
N PHE A 65 -27.06 -17.28 -4.71
CA PHE A 65 -25.89 -16.98 -3.89
C PHE A 65 -26.27 -16.64 -2.44
N GLU A 66 -27.31 -15.82 -2.23
CA GLU A 66 -27.82 -15.52 -0.89
C GLU A 66 -28.43 -16.76 -0.20
N ALA A 67 -29.10 -17.65 -0.94
CA ALA A 67 -29.59 -18.92 -0.41
C ALA A 67 -28.43 -19.84 0.02
N PHE A 68 -27.32 -19.82 -0.74
CA PHE A 68 -26.09 -20.51 -0.36
C PHE A 68 -25.50 -19.92 0.93
N LEU A 69 -25.39 -18.59 1.06
CA LEU A 69 -24.93 -17.94 2.29
C LEU A 69 -25.82 -18.31 3.49
N CYS A 70 -27.14 -18.27 3.32
CA CYS A 70 -28.10 -18.68 4.34
C CYS A 70 -27.86 -20.12 4.81
N SER A 71 -27.60 -21.05 3.88
CA SER A 71 -27.30 -22.44 4.21
C SER A 71 -26.01 -22.62 5.00
N ALA A 72 -24.98 -21.82 4.69
CA ALA A 72 -23.72 -21.83 5.41
C ALA A 72 -23.88 -21.26 6.83
N GLY A 73 -24.62 -20.15 6.98
CA GLY A 73 -24.93 -19.57 8.28
C GLY A 73 -25.71 -20.54 9.18
N ASP A 74 -26.77 -21.15 8.65
CA ASP A 74 -27.58 -22.15 9.35
C ASP A 74 -26.73 -23.33 9.83
N ALA A 75 -25.85 -23.85 8.98
CA ALA A 75 -24.95 -24.95 9.32
C ALA A 75 -23.96 -24.58 10.44
N VAL A 76 -23.41 -23.36 10.44
CA VAL A 76 -22.53 -22.86 11.51
C VAL A 76 -23.29 -22.78 12.83
N ILE A 77 -24.52 -22.25 12.80
CA ILE A 77 -25.38 -22.11 13.99
C ILE A 77 -25.81 -23.47 14.53
N SER A 78 -26.24 -24.39 13.67
CA SER A 78 -26.57 -25.77 14.03
C SER A 78 -25.39 -26.45 14.69
N HIS A 79 -24.20 -26.42 14.06
CA HIS A 79 -23.01 -27.04 14.63
C HIS A 79 -22.66 -26.46 16.01
N GLN A 80 -22.75 -25.14 16.17
CA GLN A 80 -22.48 -24.47 17.43
C GLN A 80 -23.50 -24.85 18.52
N THR A 81 -24.78 -24.84 18.16
CA THR A 81 -25.88 -25.16 19.06
C THR A 81 -25.80 -26.61 19.52
N GLU A 82 -25.56 -27.55 18.60
CA GLU A 82 -25.54 -28.97 18.89
C GLU A 82 -24.29 -29.39 19.66
N THR A 83 -23.11 -28.90 19.25
CA THR A 83 -21.82 -29.35 19.78
C THR A 83 -21.42 -28.58 21.03
N TYR A 84 -21.63 -27.26 21.06
CA TYR A 84 -21.14 -26.38 22.11
C TYR A 84 -22.25 -25.82 23.00
N LYS A 85 -23.53 -26.09 22.69
CA LYS A 85 -24.69 -25.57 23.44
C LYS A 85 -24.65 -24.05 23.57
N LEU A 86 -24.16 -23.39 22.52
CA LEU A 86 -23.96 -21.94 22.42
C LEU A 86 -24.51 -21.46 21.07
N GLN A 87 -25.04 -20.25 21.06
CA GLN A 87 -25.31 -19.49 19.83
C GLN A 87 -24.67 -18.12 19.99
N VAL A 88 -24.02 -17.63 18.94
CA VAL A 88 -23.52 -16.24 18.85
C VAL A 88 -24.09 -15.56 17.60
N PRO A 89 -24.08 -14.21 17.53
CA PRO A 89 -24.45 -13.49 16.32
C PRO A 89 -23.62 -13.91 15.11
N VAL A 90 -24.25 -13.94 13.95
CA VAL A 90 -23.62 -14.27 12.66
C VAL A 90 -23.83 -13.11 11.71
N GLY A 91 -22.78 -12.69 11.03
CA GLY A 91 -22.82 -11.78 9.90
C GLY A 91 -22.13 -12.39 8.70
N PHE A 92 -22.39 -11.83 7.52
CA PHE A 92 -21.74 -12.20 6.28
C PHE A 92 -20.90 -11.02 5.79
N THR A 93 -19.64 -11.28 5.45
CA THR A 93 -18.78 -10.26 4.85
C THR A 93 -19.36 -9.83 3.52
N ASN A 94 -19.49 -8.52 3.36
CA ASN A 94 -19.79 -7.88 2.09
C ASN A 94 -18.80 -6.72 1.86
N TRP A 95 -18.74 -6.27 0.62
CA TRP A 95 -17.91 -5.15 0.19
C TRP A 95 -18.80 -4.09 -0.47
N VAL A 96 -18.32 -2.86 -0.60
CA VAL A 96 -19.06 -1.76 -1.26
C VAL A 96 -19.50 -2.16 -2.67
N THR A 97 -18.64 -2.88 -3.39
CA THR A 97 -18.83 -3.39 -4.75
C THR A 97 -20.06 -4.27 -4.96
N THR A 98 -20.48 -5.00 -3.91
CA THR A 98 -21.64 -5.92 -3.98
C THR A 98 -22.69 -5.57 -2.93
N ASP A 99 -22.71 -4.32 -2.50
CA ASP A 99 -23.72 -3.84 -1.56
C ASP A 99 -25.11 -3.70 -2.25
N PRO A 100 -26.18 -3.46 -1.47
CA PRO A 100 -27.54 -3.35 -2.02
C PRO A 100 -27.90 -1.93 -2.50
N LEU A 101 -26.94 -1.02 -2.58
CA LEU A 101 -27.14 0.35 -3.06
C LEU A 101 -26.98 0.40 -4.59
N SER A 102 -27.05 1.61 -5.16
CA SER A 102 -26.77 1.85 -6.57
C SER A 102 -25.80 3.02 -6.69
N HIS A 103 -24.79 2.83 -7.53
CA HIS A 103 -23.69 3.78 -7.70
C HIS A 103 -23.63 4.27 -9.15
N PRO A 104 -24.51 5.19 -9.57
CA PRO A 104 -24.64 5.62 -10.97
C PRO A 104 -23.41 6.37 -11.54
N ASN A 105 -22.45 6.72 -10.68
CA ASN A 105 -21.19 7.34 -11.05
C ASN A 105 -19.99 6.38 -10.92
N GLU A 106 -20.19 5.10 -10.65
CA GLU A 106 -19.13 4.09 -10.63
C GLU A 106 -18.72 3.73 -12.07
N PRO A 107 -17.48 4.02 -12.51
CA PRO A 107 -17.01 3.74 -13.86
C PRO A 107 -16.66 2.28 -14.11
N HIS A 108 -16.28 1.51 -13.10
CA HIS A 108 -15.81 0.15 -13.30
C HIS A 108 -16.98 -0.83 -13.30
N GLU A 109 -17.15 -1.58 -14.40
CA GLU A 109 -18.34 -2.41 -14.63
C GLU A 109 -18.61 -3.44 -13.55
N ASP A 110 -17.57 -3.89 -12.84
CA ASP A 110 -17.69 -4.87 -11.77
C ASP A 110 -18.11 -4.26 -10.43
N GLU A 111 -17.85 -2.96 -10.22
CA GLU A 111 -17.94 -2.31 -8.90
C GLU A 111 -19.36 -1.89 -8.48
N ASP A 112 -20.34 -2.05 -9.38
CA ASP A 112 -21.79 -1.91 -9.12
C ASP A 112 -22.59 -2.94 -9.95
N LEU A 113 -22.00 -4.14 -10.15
CA LEU A 113 -22.51 -5.13 -11.12
C LEU A 113 -23.66 -6.00 -10.58
N VAL A 114 -23.59 -6.37 -9.31
CA VAL A 114 -24.52 -7.29 -8.66
C VAL A 114 -24.56 -7.05 -7.17
N SER A 115 -25.76 -7.08 -6.59
CA SER A 115 -25.93 -6.94 -5.14
C SER A 115 -25.98 -8.29 -4.44
N VAL A 116 -25.41 -8.34 -3.24
CA VAL A 116 -25.62 -9.37 -2.23
C VAL A 116 -26.34 -8.73 -1.06
N ASN A 117 -27.66 -8.94 -0.96
CA ASN A 117 -28.49 -8.34 0.07
C ASN A 117 -28.77 -9.33 1.20
N VAL A 118 -28.05 -9.18 2.30
CA VAL A 118 -28.22 -10.02 3.49
C VAL A 118 -29.56 -9.83 4.20
N GLU A 119 -30.35 -8.81 3.85
CA GLU A 119 -31.74 -8.69 4.31
C GLU A 119 -32.63 -9.81 3.74
N ASN A 120 -32.23 -10.48 2.66
CA ASN A 120 -32.99 -11.62 2.13
C ASN A 120 -32.79 -12.89 2.99
N ILE A 121 -31.87 -12.88 3.95
CA ILE A 121 -31.64 -13.94 4.94
C ILE A 121 -32.33 -13.55 6.24
N LYS A 122 -33.17 -14.45 6.76
CA LYS A 122 -34.01 -14.24 7.94
C LYS A 122 -33.71 -15.25 9.02
N SER A 123 -33.83 -14.81 10.27
CA SER A 123 -33.65 -15.64 11.46
C SER A 123 -34.99 -16.22 11.92
N ARG A 124 -34.99 -17.43 12.48
CA ARG A 124 -36.12 -18.04 13.18
C ARG A 124 -36.03 -17.81 14.68
N ASP A 125 -37.13 -18.05 15.39
CA ASP A 125 -37.20 -17.95 16.86
C ASP A 125 -36.24 -18.91 17.60
N THR A 126 -35.80 -19.97 16.93
CA THR A 126 -34.78 -20.93 17.39
C THR A 126 -33.36 -20.37 17.36
N TYR A 127 -33.15 -19.23 16.68
CA TYR A 127 -31.88 -18.51 16.66
C TYR A 127 -31.99 -17.21 17.46
N HIS A 128 -31.47 -17.23 18.68
CA HIS A 128 -31.71 -16.15 19.64
C HIS A 128 -30.83 -14.90 19.47
N PRO A 129 -29.52 -15.01 19.12
CA PRO A 129 -28.65 -13.83 19.03
C PRO A 129 -28.93 -12.90 17.85
N GLY A 130 -29.54 -13.41 16.77
CA GLY A 130 -29.82 -12.65 15.56
C GLY A 130 -28.60 -12.40 14.67
N GLN A 131 -28.87 -11.73 13.54
CA GLN A 131 -27.91 -11.44 12.48
C GLN A 131 -27.45 -9.97 12.52
N PHE A 132 -26.25 -9.70 11.99
CA PHE A 132 -25.78 -8.35 11.67
C PHE A 132 -25.21 -8.30 10.25
N ALA A 133 -25.22 -7.12 9.63
CA ALA A 133 -24.59 -6.89 8.34
C ALA A 133 -23.12 -6.47 8.55
N CYS A 134 -22.20 -6.96 7.72
CA CYS A 134 -20.77 -6.69 7.86
C CYS A 134 -20.17 -6.20 6.54
N TYR A 135 -19.62 -4.99 6.54
CA TYR A 135 -19.06 -4.38 5.33
C TYR A 135 -17.60 -4.00 5.50
N HIS A 136 -16.77 -4.27 4.50
CA HIS A 136 -15.45 -3.66 4.37
C HIS A 136 -15.62 -2.33 3.64
N VAL A 137 -15.15 -1.22 4.22
CA VAL A 137 -15.36 0.12 3.66
C VAL A 137 -14.11 0.96 3.87
N TYR A 138 -13.41 1.25 2.77
CA TYR A 138 -12.22 2.10 2.75
C TYR A 138 -12.57 3.47 2.15
N PRO A 139 -11.97 4.59 2.59
CA PRO A 139 -12.43 5.94 2.22
C PRO A 139 -12.00 6.41 0.82
N TYR A 140 -11.31 5.56 0.07
CA TYR A 140 -10.72 5.89 -1.23
C TYR A 140 -11.17 4.93 -2.34
N TYR A 141 -11.91 3.87 -2.03
CA TYR A 141 -12.33 2.85 -3.00
C TYR A 141 -13.72 2.29 -2.63
N PRO A 142 -14.62 2.05 -3.60
CA PRO A 142 -14.45 2.20 -5.05
C PRO A 142 -14.57 3.66 -5.51
N GLU A 143 -14.61 3.89 -6.82
CA GLU A 143 -14.58 5.24 -7.39
C GLU A 143 -15.89 6.02 -7.15
N SER A 144 -16.98 5.33 -6.81
CA SER A 144 -18.20 5.97 -6.28
C SER A 144 -17.92 6.87 -5.07
N LEU A 145 -16.99 6.52 -4.19
CA LEU A 145 -16.59 7.37 -3.05
C LEU A 145 -15.79 8.62 -3.46
N ASN A 146 -15.28 8.67 -4.69
CA ASN A 146 -14.49 9.79 -5.21
C ASN A 146 -15.23 10.63 -6.25
N TYR A 147 -16.28 10.09 -6.88
CA TYR A 147 -16.94 10.72 -8.01
C TYR A 147 -18.47 10.76 -7.94
N GLN A 148 -19.12 10.01 -7.03
CA GLN A 148 -20.57 10.05 -6.91
C GLN A 148 -21.02 11.41 -6.39
N GLU A 149 -21.86 12.09 -7.18
CA GLU A 149 -22.10 13.54 -7.03
C GLU A 149 -22.74 13.89 -5.68
N ASP A 150 -23.70 13.11 -5.22
CA ASP A 150 -24.33 13.30 -3.92
C ASP A 150 -23.39 12.99 -2.75
N TYR A 151 -22.50 12.01 -2.87
CA TYR A 151 -21.48 11.70 -1.86
C TYR A 151 -20.43 12.79 -1.74
N ILE A 152 -19.84 13.24 -2.85
CA ILE A 152 -18.79 14.27 -2.81
C ILE A 152 -19.35 15.67 -2.48
N GLU A 153 -20.64 15.91 -2.76
CA GLU A 153 -21.31 17.15 -2.37
C GLU A 153 -21.85 17.13 -0.93
N TYR A 154 -22.02 15.95 -0.32
CA TYR A 154 -22.42 15.84 1.07
C TYR A 154 -21.45 16.59 1.98
N THR A 155 -22.02 17.41 2.86
CA THR A 155 -21.30 18.16 3.88
C THR A 155 -21.78 17.67 5.23
N ASP A 156 -20.86 17.21 6.06
CA ASP A 156 -21.16 16.72 7.41
C ASP A 156 -21.58 17.88 8.35
N PRO A 157 -22.13 17.59 9.54
CA PRO A 157 -22.50 18.60 10.53
C PRO A 157 -21.36 19.52 10.99
N ASN A 158 -20.09 19.16 10.75
CA ASN A 158 -18.92 19.97 11.05
C ASN A 158 -18.50 20.86 9.86
N GLY A 159 -19.23 20.82 8.74
CA GLY A 159 -18.95 21.62 7.56
C GLY A 159 -17.91 21.03 6.61
N LYS A 160 -17.52 19.76 6.78
CA LYS A 160 -16.51 19.08 5.94
C LYS A 160 -17.19 18.23 4.86
N LYS A 161 -16.64 18.22 3.64
CA LYS A 161 -17.06 17.26 2.61
C LYS A 161 -16.65 15.84 3.02
N ASN A 162 -17.61 14.93 3.07
CA ASN A 162 -17.41 13.61 3.68
C ASN A 162 -18.17 12.50 2.92
N PRO A 163 -17.68 12.10 1.73
CA PRO A 163 -18.30 11.03 0.94
C PRO A 163 -18.34 9.69 1.69
N TYR A 164 -17.34 9.41 2.54
CA TYR A 164 -17.34 8.21 3.38
C TYR A 164 -18.58 8.14 4.27
N ARG A 165 -18.90 9.23 4.98
CA ARG A 165 -20.09 9.29 5.81
C ARG A 165 -21.39 9.32 5.01
N ALA A 166 -21.40 9.97 3.84
CA ALA A 166 -22.55 9.96 2.95
C ALA A 166 -22.94 8.52 2.58
N TYR A 167 -21.94 7.71 2.20
CA TYR A 167 -22.10 6.29 1.95
C TYR A 167 -22.64 5.53 3.17
N LEU A 168 -22.05 5.74 4.37
CA LEU A 168 -22.54 5.09 5.60
C LEU A 168 -24.01 5.42 5.88
N LYS A 169 -24.44 6.66 5.61
CA LYS A 169 -25.84 7.05 5.81
C LYS A 169 -26.78 6.28 4.89
N ASP A 170 -26.42 6.11 3.62
CA ASP A 170 -27.25 5.38 2.66
C ASP A 170 -27.26 3.87 2.94
N LEU A 171 -26.10 3.32 3.31
CA LEU A 171 -26.00 1.92 3.74
C LEU A 171 -26.84 1.66 5.00
N ARG A 172 -26.89 2.61 5.95
CA ARG A 172 -27.77 2.50 7.13
C ARG A 172 -29.24 2.40 6.76
N LEU A 173 -29.69 3.11 5.72
CA LEU A 173 -31.08 3.06 5.24
C LEU A 173 -31.43 1.73 4.57
N ALA A 174 -30.44 0.99 4.05
CA ALA A 174 -30.65 -0.30 3.40
C ALA A 174 -30.84 -1.46 4.38
N HIS A 175 -30.53 -1.29 5.67
CA HIS A 175 -30.55 -2.38 6.65
C HIS A 175 -31.50 -2.15 7.83
N THR A 176 -32.20 -3.23 8.19
CA THR A 176 -33.04 -3.31 9.40
C THR A 176 -32.29 -3.90 10.60
N MET A 177 -31.14 -4.51 10.34
CA MET A 177 -30.25 -5.10 11.34
C MET A 177 -29.08 -4.16 11.72
N PRO A 178 -28.34 -4.45 12.80
CA PRO A 178 -27.10 -3.73 13.11
C PRO A 178 -26.06 -3.90 12.00
N ILE A 179 -25.29 -2.84 11.74
CA ILE A 179 -24.21 -2.85 10.75
C ILE A 179 -22.86 -2.71 11.47
N LEU A 180 -21.95 -3.62 11.18
CA LEU A 180 -20.55 -3.58 11.61
C LEU A 180 -19.68 -3.25 10.39
N ILE A 181 -18.77 -2.29 10.52
CA ILE A 181 -17.70 -2.15 9.53
C ILE A 181 -16.62 -3.18 9.87
N GLY A 182 -16.52 -4.24 9.07
CA GLY A 182 -15.63 -5.38 9.29
C GLY A 182 -14.16 -5.08 8.98
N GLU A 183 -13.92 -4.16 8.06
CA GLU A 183 -12.58 -3.63 7.78
C GLU A 183 -12.66 -2.18 7.31
N PHE A 184 -11.70 -1.39 7.77
CA PHE A 184 -11.36 -0.06 7.29
C PHE A 184 -9.98 0.30 7.81
N GLY A 185 -9.29 1.25 7.18
CA GLY A 185 -7.96 1.65 7.61
C GLY A 185 -7.29 2.63 6.66
N ILE A 186 -6.10 3.07 7.03
CA ILE A 186 -5.24 3.95 6.23
C ILE A 186 -3.81 3.42 6.30
N PRO A 187 -3.18 3.08 5.16
CA PRO A 187 -1.79 2.64 5.17
C PRO A 187 -0.83 3.83 5.21
N THR A 188 0.27 3.67 5.94
CA THR A 188 1.32 4.71 6.13
C THR A 188 2.55 4.49 5.26
N SER A 189 2.39 3.77 4.15
CA SER A 189 3.45 3.51 3.19
C SER A 189 3.94 4.80 2.53
N ARG A 190 5.14 4.73 1.96
CA ARG A 190 5.68 5.80 1.12
C ARG A 190 5.03 5.83 -0.27
N GLY A 191 4.78 4.67 -0.86
CA GLY A 191 4.05 4.55 -2.12
C GLY A 191 2.56 4.81 -1.93
N THR A 192 1.88 5.19 -3.00
CA THR A 192 0.45 5.54 -3.02
C THR A 192 -0.20 4.82 -4.20
N ALA A 193 -1.24 4.04 -3.92
CA ALA A 193 -2.05 3.38 -4.95
C ALA A 193 -3.32 4.14 -5.31
N HIS A 194 -3.84 4.96 -4.40
CA HIS A 194 -5.05 5.73 -4.64
C HIS A 194 -5.04 7.03 -3.85
N VAL A 195 -5.64 8.08 -4.41
CA VAL A 195 -5.83 9.38 -3.76
C VAL A 195 -7.32 9.55 -3.48
N GLY A 196 -7.70 9.44 -2.21
CA GLY A 196 -9.09 9.58 -1.79
C GLY A 196 -9.53 11.04 -1.79
N PHE A 197 -10.81 11.29 -2.08
CA PHE A 197 -11.40 12.63 -2.12
C PHE A 197 -11.17 13.43 -0.82
N MET A 198 -11.23 12.76 0.33
CA MET A 198 -11.01 13.36 1.66
C MET A 198 -9.53 13.65 1.97
N GLY A 199 -8.60 13.32 1.07
CA GLY A 199 -7.16 13.26 1.34
C GLY A 199 -6.75 12.02 2.14
N TYR A 200 -7.66 11.06 2.29
CA TYR A 200 -7.46 9.80 2.99
C TYR A 200 -6.99 8.80 1.96
N ASN A 201 -5.69 8.80 1.70
CA ASN A 201 -5.10 8.11 0.56
C ASN A 201 -4.78 6.65 0.91
N GLN A 202 -4.77 5.80 -0.12
CA GLN A 202 -4.22 4.44 -0.02
C GLN A 202 -2.69 4.53 -0.12
N GLY A 203 -2.06 5.02 0.95
CA GLY A 203 -0.63 5.21 1.07
C GLY A 203 -0.20 6.66 0.85
N GLY A 204 1.06 6.99 1.10
CA GLY A 204 1.53 8.38 1.09
C GLY A 204 1.02 9.19 2.29
N VAL A 205 0.63 8.52 3.37
CA VAL A 205 0.14 9.13 4.62
C VAL A 205 1.21 9.00 5.70
N LYS A 206 1.44 10.08 6.46
CA LYS A 206 2.36 10.06 7.60
C LYS A 206 1.78 9.24 8.75
N GLU A 207 2.63 8.52 9.48
CA GLU A 207 2.21 7.77 10.66
C GLU A 207 1.56 8.65 11.73
N THR A 208 1.95 9.93 11.81
CA THR A 208 1.38 10.93 12.74
C THR A 208 0.02 11.49 12.33
N ASP A 209 -0.46 11.16 11.13
CA ASP A 209 -1.77 11.55 10.61
C ASP A 209 -2.75 10.36 10.58
N GLN A 210 -2.25 9.12 10.54
CA GLN A 210 -3.04 7.88 10.46
C GLN A 210 -4.09 7.77 11.57
N GLY A 211 -3.71 7.96 12.84
CA GLY A 211 -4.62 7.83 13.97
C GLY A 211 -5.80 8.80 13.91
N LYS A 212 -5.56 10.04 13.49
CA LYS A 212 -6.60 11.07 13.32
C LYS A 212 -7.59 10.71 12.23
N MET A 213 -7.11 10.21 11.09
CA MET A 213 -7.97 9.76 9.99
C MET A 213 -8.84 8.57 10.40
N ILE A 214 -8.27 7.60 11.13
CA ILE A 214 -9.00 6.45 11.66
C ILE A 214 -10.08 6.89 12.66
N LEU A 215 -9.76 7.82 13.57
CA LEU A 215 -10.73 8.35 14.53
C LEU A 215 -11.87 9.13 13.86
N ASP A 216 -11.61 9.85 12.77
CA ASP A 216 -12.64 10.57 12.00
C ASP A 216 -13.60 9.58 11.31
N MET A 217 -13.08 8.47 10.76
CA MET A 217 -13.92 7.40 10.21
C MET A 217 -14.74 6.70 11.29
N PHE A 218 -14.13 6.37 12.45
CA PHE A 218 -14.87 5.85 13.61
C PHE A 218 -15.98 6.81 14.07
N ASN A 219 -15.71 8.12 14.08
CA ASN A 219 -16.71 9.12 14.44
C ASN A 219 -17.87 9.13 13.45
N SER A 220 -17.60 8.96 12.16
CA SER A 220 -18.63 8.83 11.12
C SER A 220 -19.51 7.59 11.36
N MET A 221 -18.92 6.44 11.70
CA MET A 221 -19.68 5.22 12.06
C MET A 221 -20.55 5.44 13.31
N TYR A 222 -19.98 6.06 14.34
CA TYR A 222 -20.70 6.34 15.59
C TYR A 222 -21.89 7.27 15.38
N GLU A 223 -21.72 8.34 14.59
CA GLU A 223 -22.79 9.30 14.33
C GLU A 223 -23.91 8.76 13.43
N GLU A 224 -23.64 7.75 12.60
CA GLU A 224 -24.65 7.06 11.78
C GLU A 224 -25.23 5.80 12.47
N ASP A 225 -25.03 5.63 13.79
CA ASP A 225 -25.61 4.56 14.61
C ASP A 225 -25.23 3.14 14.15
N TYR A 226 -23.95 2.96 13.79
CA TYR A 226 -23.38 1.65 13.49
C TYR A 226 -23.04 0.89 14.79
N ALA A 227 -23.04 -0.45 14.72
CA ALA A 227 -22.65 -1.31 15.84
C ALA A 227 -21.16 -1.20 16.19
N GLY A 228 -20.33 -0.75 15.25
CA GLY A 228 -18.91 -0.49 15.46
C GLY A 228 -18.08 -0.64 14.19
N GLY A 229 -16.76 -0.61 14.36
CA GLY A 229 -15.79 -0.83 13.30
C GLY A 229 -14.60 -1.66 13.79
N LEU A 230 -14.12 -2.57 12.95
CA LEU A 230 -12.90 -3.33 13.18
C LEU A 230 -11.79 -2.75 12.30
N LEU A 231 -10.78 -2.18 12.96
CA LEU A 231 -9.65 -1.57 12.27
C LEU A 231 -8.79 -2.66 11.61
N PHE A 232 -8.54 -2.50 10.31
CA PHE A 232 -7.49 -3.20 9.60
C PHE A 232 -6.20 -2.36 9.70
N MET A 233 -5.21 -2.70 10.53
CA MET A 233 -5.06 -3.91 11.36
C MET A 233 -4.06 -3.73 12.52
N TRP A 234 -3.78 -4.78 13.31
CA TRP A 234 -2.82 -4.69 14.43
C TRP A 234 -1.38 -4.44 13.98
N GLN A 235 -0.83 -5.25 13.07
CA GLN A 235 0.57 -5.19 12.64
C GLN A 235 0.73 -5.03 11.12
N ASP A 236 1.85 -4.44 10.69
CA ASP A 236 2.24 -4.37 9.28
C ASP A 236 2.49 -5.79 8.70
N GLU A 237 2.25 -5.97 7.39
CA GLU A 237 2.34 -7.28 6.72
C GLU A 237 3.22 -7.21 5.46
N TRP A 238 4.52 -7.49 5.59
CA TRP A 238 5.49 -7.34 4.50
C TRP A 238 5.22 -8.24 3.28
N PHE A 239 4.45 -9.32 3.42
CA PHE A 239 4.14 -10.22 2.31
C PHE A 239 3.07 -9.69 1.34
N LYS A 240 2.33 -8.63 1.73
CA LYS A 240 1.25 -8.08 0.92
C LYS A 240 1.75 -7.47 -0.39
N ARG A 241 0.82 -7.37 -1.36
CA ARG A 241 1.03 -6.82 -2.70
C ARG A 241 -0.04 -5.76 -3.00
N THR A 242 0.24 -4.87 -3.94
CA THR A 242 -0.75 -3.93 -4.48
C THR A 242 -0.75 -3.99 -6.01
N TRP A 243 -1.93 -3.82 -6.61
CA TRP A 243 -2.16 -3.91 -8.05
C TRP A 243 -1.22 -3.01 -8.89
N ASN A 244 -0.86 -1.83 -8.38
CA ASN A 244 -0.08 -0.83 -9.12
C ASN A 244 1.43 -1.06 -9.08
N ASN A 245 1.92 -2.00 -8.27
CA ASN A 245 3.35 -2.29 -8.14
C ASN A 245 3.71 -3.78 -8.07
N GLU A 246 2.74 -4.68 -8.22
CA GLU A 246 2.97 -6.13 -8.12
C GLU A 246 3.85 -6.70 -9.23
N ALA A 247 3.87 -6.07 -10.41
CA ALA A 247 4.72 -6.44 -11.53
C ALA A 247 6.21 -6.14 -11.27
N PHE A 248 6.52 -5.40 -10.22
CA PHE A 248 7.84 -4.83 -9.92
C PHE A 248 8.53 -5.53 -8.74
N ASN A 249 8.11 -6.74 -8.38
CA ASN A 249 8.70 -7.55 -7.32
C ASN A 249 8.55 -9.06 -7.61
N ILE A 250 9.26 -9.89 -6.85
CA ILE A 250 9.15 -11.36 -6.96
C ILE A 250 8.15 -11.87 -5.91
N ALA A 251 7.07 -12.52 -6.38
CA ALA A 251 5.94 -12.89 -5.54
C ALA A 251 6.31 -13.71 -4.29
N ASP A 252 7.08 -14.78 -4.47
CA ASP A 252 7.50 -15.68 -3.39
C ASP A 252 8.57 -15.07 -2.46
N LYS A 253 9.02 -13.86 -2.76
CA LYS A 253 10.07 -13.16 -2.01
C LYS A 253 9.58 -12.01 -1.15
N ARG A 254 8.33 -11.56 -1.35
CA ARG A 254 7.72 -10.45 -0.60
C ARG A 254 7.85 -10.58 0.93
N PRO A 255 7.69 -11.76 1.56
CA PRO A 255 7.81 -11.86 3.02
C PRO A 255 9.21 -11.52 3.57
N PHE A 256 10.25 -11.52 2.74
CA PHE A 256 11.63 -11.40 3.20
C PHE A 256 12.18 -9.98 3.18
N TRP A 257 11.41 -8.97 2.79
CA TRP A 257 11.87 -7.59 2.78
C TRP A 257 10.68 -6.63 2.88
N SER A 258 10.95 -5.41 3.33
CA SER A 258 9.92 -4.39 3.56
C SER A 258 9.85 -3.45 2.36
N ASN A 259 8.80 -3.54 1.56
CA ASN A 259 8.64 -2.68 0.39
C ASN A 259 7.72 -1.49 0.72
N VAL A 260 8.29 -0.38 1.18
CA VAL A 260 7.53 0.85 1.48
C VAL A 260 6.82 1.50 0.28
N GLN A 261 7.07 1.03 -0.94
CA GLN A 261 6.31 1.43 -2.12
C GLN A 261 4.97 0.67 -2.23
N THR A 262 4.80 -0.46 -1.54
CA THR A 262 3.56 -1.24 -1.51
C THR A 262 2.69 -0.78 -0.34
N ASN A 263 1.58 -0.11 -0.61
CA ASN A 263 0.67 0.39 0.44
C ASN A 263 0.08 -0.70 1.31
N GLU A 264 -0.27 -1.84 0.74
CA GLU A 264 -0.89 -2.95 1.49
C GLU A 264 -0.01 -3.53 2.60
N GLN A 265 1.27 -3.18 2.67
CA GLN A 265 2.17 -3.65 3.72
C GLN A 265 2.11 -2.81 5.01
N PHE A 266 1.51 -1.61 5.02
CA PHE A 266 1.71 -0.60 6.08
C PHE A 266 0.43 -0.12 6.80
N PHE A 267 -0.57 -0.98 6.93
CA PHE A 267 -1.83 -0.66 7.65
C PHE A 267 -1.73 -0.74 9.17
N GLY A 268 -0.76 -1.50 9.70
CA GLY A 268 -0.70 -1.85 11.12
C GLY A 268 -0.56 -0.66 12.05
N LEU A 269 -1.07 -0.78 13.27
CA LEU A 269 -0.72 0.08 14.40
C LEU A 269 0.66 -0.22 14.96
N MET A 270 1.15 -1.43 14.72
CA MET A 270 2.50 -1.89 15.02
C MET A 270 3.26 -2.09 13.71
N SER A 271 4.39 -1.40 13.56
CA SER A 271 5.31 -1.66 12.46
C SER A 271 6.31 -2.73 12.82
N PHE A 272 6.76 -3.45 11.79
CA PHE A 272 8.02 -4.18 11.84
C PHE A 272 9.06 -3.32 11.11
N ASP A 273 9.98 -2.73 11.86
CA ASP A 273 11.06 -1.91 11.31
C ASP A 273 12.34 -2.73 11.12
N PRO A 274 13.14 -2.50 10.05
CA PRO A 274 14.38 -3.23 9.81
C PRO A 274 15.39 -3.14 10.95
N GLY A 275 16.22 -4.18 11.08
CA GLY A 275 17.23 -4.31 12.13
C GLY A 275 16.73 -5.05 13.38
N GLU A 276 17.66 -5.69 14.10
CA GLU A 276 17.32 -6.66 15.17
C GLU A 276 16.65 -6.04 16.40
N ASN A 277 17.07 -4.83 16.79
CA ASN A 277 16.58 -4.16 18.00
C ASN A 277 16.32 -2.66 17.79
N LYS A 278 16.88 -2.10 16.72
CA LYS A 278 16.75 -0.70 16.33
C LYS A 278 17.10 -0.55 14.84
N PRO A 279 16.65 0.53 14.19
CA PRO A 279 17.09 0.86 12.84
C PRO A 279 18.61 1.03 12.77
N ILE A 280 19.20 0.68 11.62
CA ILE A 280 20.65 0.86 11.40
C ILE A 280 21.03 2.28 11.01
N CYS A 281 20.05 3.04 10.50
CA CYS A 281 20.14 4.44 10.10
C CYS A 281 18.79 5.12 10.34
N LEU A 282 18.82 6.30 10.96
CA LEU A 282 17.72 7.27 10.99
C LEU A 282 18.13 8.50 10.18
N ILE A 283 17.20 9.06 9.41
CA ILE A 283 17.43 10.27 8.64
C ILE A 283 17.13 11.46 9.55
N ASP A 284 18.12 11.94 10.29
CA ASP A 284 17.96 13.02 11.26
C ASP A 284 19.07 14.09 11.18
N GLY A 285 19.96 13.97 10.20
CA GLY A 285 21.07 14.90 9.97
C GLY A 285 22.23 14.66 10.93
N SER A 286 22.34 13.47 11.51
CA SER A 286 23.42 13.08 12.42
C SER A 286 24.34 12.05 11.78
N SER A 287 25.65 12.18 12.04
CA SER A 287 26.63 11.16 11.64
C SER A 287 26.71 9.96 12.60
N ASP A 288 25.89 9.93 13.65
CA ASP A 288 26.02 8.96 14.74
C ASP A 288 25.84 7.52 14.28
N ASP A 289 24.84 7.27 13.43
CA ASP A 289 24.59 5.95 12.85
C ASP A 289 25.72 5.52 11.89
N TRP A 290 26.56 6.44 11.44
CA TRP A 290 27.66 6.20 10.50
C TRP A 290 29.03 6.02 11.18
N LYS A 291 29.09 6.12 12.50
CA LYS A 291 30.34 5.91 13.26
C LYS A 291 30.98 4.56 12.95
N GLY A 292 32.25 4.59 12.56
CA GLY A 292 33.02 3.39 12.18
C GLY A 292 32.78 2.90 10.75
N ALA A 293 31.89 3.53 9.98
CA ALA A 293 31.73 3.23 8.56
C ALA A 293 32.93 3.74 7.75
N THR A 294 33.30 2.99 6.72
CA THR A 294 34.30 3.41 5.74
C THR A 294 33.61 4.18 4.61
N ALA A 295 34.21 5.29 4.17
CA ALA A 295 33.70 6.00 3.01
C ALA A 295 33.79 5.10 1.78
N ALA A 296 32.67 4.94 1.06
CA ALA A 296 32.61 4.23 -0.21
C ALA A 296 33.38 5.00 -1.29
N PHE A 297 33.37 6.33 -1.20
CA PHE A 297 34.05 7.21 -2.15
C PHE A 297 34.38 8.56 -1.52
N THR A 298 35.42 9.22 -2.02
CA THR A 298 35.75 10.62 -1.67
C THR A 298 35.89 11.42 -2.95
N ALA A 299 35.17 12.53 -3.02
CA ALA A 299 35.18 13.45 -4.14
C ALA A 299 35.26 14.89 -3.63
N ALA A 300 35.35 15.86 -4.55
CA ALA A 300 35.39 17.28 -4.19
C ALA A 300 34.24 17.75 -3.26
N PRO A 301 32.99 17.27 -3.40
CA PRO A 301 31.89 17.69 -2.52
C PRO A 301 32.02 17.15 -1.09
N GLY A 302 32.76 16.06 -0.90
CA GLY A 302 32.95 15.41 0.40
C GLY A 302 33.09 13.90 0.32
N LYS A 303 32.75 13.23 1.41
CA LYS A 303 32.84 11.77 1.56
C LYS A 303 31.46 11.13 1.45
N LEU A 304 31.34 10.12 0.60
CA LEU A 304 30.13 9.34 0.44
C LEU A 304 30.22 8.03 1.23
N TYR A 305 29.21 7.75 2.02
CA TYR A 305 29.02 6.51 2.76
C TYR A 305 27.74 5.83 2.29
N ILE A 306 27.74 4.50 2.28
CA ILE A 306 26.60 3.71 1.81
C ILE A 306 26.36 2.53 2.76
N LYS A 307 25.10 2.30 3.11
CA LYS A 307 24.61 1.16 3.90
C LYS A 307 23.31 0.65 3.31
N SER A 308 22.82 -0.49 3.77
CA SER A 308 21.48 -0.96 3.44
C SER A 308 20.92 -1.88 4.50
N ASP A 309 19.60 -2.03 4.50
CA ASP A 309 18.85 -2.99 5.31
C ASP A 309 17.73 -3.66 4.49
N GLU A 310 16.81 -4.32 5.17
CA GLU A 310 15.67 -5.01 4.59
C GLU A 310 14.66 -4.10 3.86
N ARG A 311 14.83 -2.77 3.89
CA ARG A 311 13.87 -1.79 3.33
C ARG A 311 14.53 -0.75 2.41
N TYR A 312 15.74 -0.31 2.73
CA TYR A 312 16.38 0.83 2.08
C TYR A 312 17.85 0.59 1.72
N VAL A 313 18.30 1.35 0.72
CA VAL A 313 19.71 1.77 0.59
C VAL A 313 19.84 3.15 1.22
N TYR A 314 20.83 3.32 2.08
CA TYR A 314 21.15 4.58 2.73
C TYR A 314 22.41 5.18 2.14
N PHE A 315 22.39 6.49 1.91
CA PHE A 315 23.55 7.28 1.54
C PHE A 315 23.76 8.36 2.60
N MET A 316 25.02 8.61 2.96
CA MET A 316 25.36 9.81 3.71
C MET A 316 26.51 10.53 3.02
N VAL A 317 26.34 11.82 2.79
CA VAL A 317 27.40 12.71 2.34
C VAL A 317 27.84 13.56 3.52
N GLN A 318 29.07 13.32 3.99
CA GLN A 318 29.75 14.25 4.86
C GLN A 318 30.37 15.31 3.95
N ALA A 319 29.66 16.42 3.81
CA ALA A 319 29.95 17.46 2.85
C ALA A 319 30.98 18.46 3.38
N ASP A 320 31.99 18.74 2.56
CA ASP A 320 33.03 19.73 2.86
C ASP A 320 32.72 21.07 2.18
N ASN A 321 32.18 21.03 0.95
CA ASN A 321 31.91 22.20 0.10
C ASN A 321 30.55 22.07 -0.60
N TYR A 322 29.45 22.21 0.12
CA TYR A 322 28.10 22.10 -0.43
C TYR A 322 27.14 23.08 0.28
N ASP A 323 26.59 24.03 -0.47
CA ASP A 323 25.50 24.89 -0.01
C ASP A 323 24.16 24.23 -0.35
N PHE A 324 23.51 23.64 0.65
CA PHE A 324 22.28 22.88 0.50
C PHE A 324 21.15 23.61 -0.23
N GLU A 325 21.05 24.93 -0.09
CA GLU A 325 19.96 25.73 -0.68
C GLU A 325 20.31 26.30 -2.07
N LYS A 326 21.58 26.26 -2.49
CA LYS A 326 22.03 26.87 -3.76
C LYS A 326 22.64 25.88 -4.74
N ASP A 327 23.35 24.89 -4.23
CA ASP A 327 24.06 23.92 -5.04
C ASP A 327 23.15 22.75 -5.39
N THR A 328 23.41 22.13 -6.53
CA THR A 328 22.78 20.86 -6.93
C THR A 328 23.80 19.74 -6.79
N LEU A 329 23.61 18.89 -5.79
CA LEU A 329 24.42 17.70 -5.55
C LEU A 329 23.84 16.51 -6.33
N LEU A 330 24.71 15.77 -7.01
CA LEU A 330 24.37 14.67 -7.89
C LEU A 330 25.08 13.39 -7.42
N ILE A 331 24.31 12.31 -7.28
CA ILE A 331 24.79 10.95 -6.98
C ILE A 331 24.31 10.03 -8.11
N PRO A 332 25.09 9.85 -9.18
CA PRO A 332 24.80 8.89 -10.24
C PRO A 332 25.08 7.45 -9.77
N ILE A 333 24.25 6.49 -10.18
CA ILE A 333 24.33 5.08 -9.80
C ILE A 333 24.23 4.21 -11.06
N ASP A 334 25.23 3.37 -11.28
CA ASP A 334 25.27 2.31 -12.32
C ASP A 334 24.98 0.97 -11.63
N THR A 335 23.88 0.32 -12.04
CA THR A 335 23.31 -0.87 -11.40
C THR A 335 23.33 -2.10 -12.31
N ILE A 336 23.27 -1.90 -13.64
CA ILE A 336 23.22 -2.98 -14.64
C ILE A 336 24.11 -2.65 -15.85
N GLN A 337 24.88 -3.64 -16.29
CA GLN A 337 25.87 -3.45 -17.34
C GLN A 337 25.24 -3.40 -18.74
N GLY A 338 25.83 -2.60 -19.64
CA GLY A 338 25.45 -2.56 -21.06
C GLY A 338 24.34 -1.56 -21.42
N GLN A 339 23.83 -0.82 -20.44
CA GLN A 339 22.84 0.26 -20.60
C GLN A 339 23.21 1.45 -19.69
N GLY A 340 22.31 2.44 -19.53
CA GLY A 340 22.55 3.63 -18.73
C GLY A 340 23.03 4.84 -19.55
N ASN A 341 23.28 5.94 -18.85
CA ASN A 341 23.67 7.23 -19.43
C ASN A 341 25.05 7.69 -18.97
N PHE A 342 25.88 8.16 -19.90
CA PHE A 342 27.18 8.79 -19.62
C PHE A 342 27.10 10.32 -19.47
N LYS A 343 25.89 10.89 -19.56
CA LYS A 343 25.67 12.34 -19.48
C LYS A 343 24.27 12.64 -18.99
N LEU A 344 24.08 13.84 -18.43
CA LEU A 344 22.76 14.41 -18.22
C LEU A 344 22.44 15.35 -19.37
N ARG A 345 21.44 14.99 -20.18
CA ARG A 345 21.03 15.73 -21.38
C ARG A 345 20.68 17.19 -21.06
N ASN A 346 20.97 18.07 -22.01
CA ASN A 346 20.77 19.53 -21.90
C ASN A 346 21.58 20.18 -20.77
N THR A 347 22.64 19.52 -20.30
CA THR A 347 23.60 20.06 -19.35
C THR A 347 25.01 19.71 -19.80
N SER A 348 26.00 20.28 -19.12
CA SER A 348 27.42 19.99 -19.27
C SER A 348 27.91 18.88 -18.32
N VAL A 349 27.00 18.15 -17.67
CA VAL A 349 27.34 17.06 -16.74
C VAL A 349 27.57 15.75 -17.50
N THR A 350 28.72 15.13 -17.27
CA THR A 350 29.11 13.80 -17.76
C THR A 350 29.43 12.86 -16.61
N PHE A 351 29.32 11.56 -16.87
CA PHE A 351 29.57 10.48 -15.92
C PHE A 351 30.67 9.57 -16.48
N GLU A 352 31.56 9.10 -15.61
CA GLU A 352 32.62 8.14 -15.98
C GLU A 352 32.05 6.77 -16.41
N LYS A 353 30.95 6.36 -15.78
CA LYS A 353 30.22 5.11 -16.07
C LYS A 353 28.78 5.42 -16.45
N ALA A 354 28.11 4.45 -17.06
CA ALA A 354 26.75 4.61 -17.54
C ALA A 354 25.76 4.51 -16.36
N ALA A 355 25.29 5.66 -15.87
CA ALA A 355 24.38 5.71 -14.74
C ALA A 355 22.95 5.34 -15.17
N ASP A 356 22.34 4.38 -14.48
CA ASP A 356 20.93 4.00 -14.60
C ASP A 356 20.04 4.91 -13.74
N PHE A 357 20.56 5.39 -12.60
CA PHE A 357 19.83 6.28 -11.69
C PHE A 357 20.63 7.54 -11.36
N LEU A 358 19.91 8.60 -11.04
CA LEU A 358 20.49 9.87 -10.60
C LEU A 358 19.70 10.39 -9.41
N ILE A 359 20.33 10.43 -8.23
CA ILE A 359 19.81 11.18 -7.10
C ILE A 359 20.30 12.62 -7.24
N GLN A 360 19.35 13.56 -7.21
CA GLN A 360 19.59 14.99 -7.21
C GLN A 360 19.09 15.57 -5.89
N ILE A 361 19.98 16.25 -5.16
CA ILE A 361 19.63 17.01 -3.96
C ILE A 361 19.86 18.51 -4.24
N HIS A 362 18.77 19.27 -4.19
CA HIS A 362 18.75 20.72 -4.38
C HIS A 362 17.68 21.32 -3.47
N GLY A 363 18.11 21.71 -2.27
CA GLY A 363 17.22 22.21 -1.22
C GLY A 363 16.12 21.23 -0.81
N LYS A 364 15.19 21.74 0.00
CA LYS A 364 14.14 20.93 0.62
C LYS A 364 13.06 20.46 -0.34
N ASN A 365 12.81 21.22 -1.41
CA ASN A 365 11.62 21.06 -2.26
C ASN A 365 11.92 20.63 -3.70
N ASP A 366 13.20 20.60 -4.12
CA ASP A 366 13.64 20.25 -5.47
C ASP A 366 14.64 19.09 -5.48
N SER A 367 14.37 18.09 -4.63
CA SER A 367 15.18 16.88 -4.50
C SER A 367 14.42 15.64 -4.97
N ARG A 368 15.08 14.77 -5.74
CA ARG A 368 14.45 13.61 -6.41
C ARG A 368 15.46 12.54 -6.80
N ILE A 369 15.01 11.31 -6.94
CA ILE A 369 15.68 10.25 -7.69
C ILE A 369 15.01 10.07 -9.05
N GLN A 370 15.83 9.91 -10.09
CA GLN A 370 15.41 9.74 -11.47
C GLN A 370 16.04 8.48 -12.06
N VAL A 371 15.43 7.92 -13.10
CA VAL A 371 15.87 6.70 -13.79
C VAL A 371 16.19 7.01 -15.26
N ASP A 372 17.18 6.34 -15.83
CA ASP A 372 17.41 6.33 -17.28
C ASP A 372 16.11 6.00 -18.00
N SER A 373 15.73 6.79 -19.00
CA SER A 373 14.50 6.54 -19.76
C SER A 373 14.44 5.14 -20.39
N TYR A 374 15.60 4.55 -20.70
CA TYR A 374 15.67 3.16 -21.22
C TYR A 374 15.32 2.11 -20.15
N TYR A 375 15.51 2.43 -18.88
CA TYR A 375 15.30 1.53 -17.74
C TYR A 375 14.08 1.90 -16.89
N ASP A 376 13.26 2.83 -17.38
CA ASP A 376 12.01 3.26 -16.74
C ASP A 376 10.90 2.21 -16.96
N TRP A 377 10.72 1.34 -15.98
CA TRP A 377 9.71 0.28 -16.03
C TRP A 377 8.26 0.80 -16.05
N PHE A 378 8.01 2.01 -15.56
CA PHE A 378 6.69 2.60 -15.52
C PHE A 378 6.32 3.06 -16.91
N TYR A 379 7.23 3.80 -17.56
CA TYR A 379 7.04 4.19 -18.95
C TYR A 379 7.02 2.98 -19.89
N TYR A 380 7.86 1.97 -19.64
CA TYR A 380 7.82 0.71 -20.37
C TYR A 380 6.43 0.06 -20.30
N LEU A 381 5.87 -0.10 -19.10
CA LEU A 381 4.57 -0.75 -18.91
C LEU A 381 3.42 0.11 -19.45
N TYR A 382 3.26 1.33 -18.94
CA TYR A 382 2.09 2.16 -19.25
C TYR A 382 2.19 2.92 -20.57
N GLY A 383 3.40 3.26 -21.02
CA GLY A 383 3.64 3.94 -22.29
C GLY A 383 3.81 2.98 -23.46
N GLU A 384 4.74 2.02 -23.34
CA GLU A 384 5.06 1.11 -24.47
C GLU A 384 4.13 -0.11 -24.56
N GLN A 385 3.80 -0.78 -23.45
CA GLN A 385 2.96 -1.98 -23.49
C GLN A 385 1.47 -1.62 -23.57
N TYR A 386 0.97 -0.79 -22.64
CA TYR A 386 -0.47 -0.49 -22.54
C TYR A 386 -0.90 0.71 -23.38
N ARG A 387 0.03 1.49 -23.94
CA ARG A 387 -0.26 2.66 -24.80
C ARG A 387 -1.16 3.73 -24.15
N MET A 388 -1.04 3.90 -22.83
CA MET A 388 -1.79 4.88 -22.03
C MET A 388 -1.07 6.23 -21.89
N LEU A 389 0.16 6.33 -22.37
CA LEU A 389 0.96 7.56 -22.37
C LEU A 389 1.42 7.91 -23.80
N PRO A 390 1.65 9.20 -24.09
CA PRO A 390 2.25 9.60 -25.36
C PRO A 390 3.62 8.94 -25.59
N LEU A 391 3.83 8.44 -26.80
CA LEU A 391 5.07 7.75 -27.15
C LEU A 391 6.25 8.72 -27.33
N ILE A 392 7.34 8.43 -26.64
CA ILE A 392 8.61 9.14 -26.69
C ILE A 392 9.52 8.42 -27.68
N ARG A 393 9.88 9.11 -28.77
CA ARG A 393 10.63 8.54 -29.89
C ARG A 393 12.00 7.96 -29.50
N ASP A 394 12.70 8.59 -28.56
CA ASP A 394 14.06 8.25 -28.14
C ASP A 394 14.12 7.43 -26.84
N VAL A 395 12.99 6.88 -26.36
CA VAL A 395 12.96 6.11 -25.10
C VAL A 395 13.80 4.83 -25.15
N ARG A 396 13.90 4.21 -26.34
CA ARG A 396 14.68 2.99 -26.57
C ARG A 396 16.16 3.27 -26.87
N ASP A 397 16.56 4.53 -26.96
CA ASP A 397 17.94 4.90 -27.24
C ASP A 397 18.75 4.77 -25.94
N ARG A 398 19.67 3.80 -25.91
CA ARG A 398 20.68 3.73 -24.84
C ARG A 398 21.54 4.99 -24.85
N ASN A 399 21.93 5.48 -23.67
CA ASN A 399 22.75 6.67 -23.52
C ASN A 399 22.14 7.95 -24.17
N SER A 400 20.82 8.08 -24.14
CA SER A 400 20.11 9.30 -24.58
C SER A 400 20.46 10.53 -23.73
N GLY A 401 20.96 10.29 -22.51
CA GLY A 401 21.20 11.25 -21.44
C GLY A 401 19.92 11.66 -20.70
N ARG A 402 18.77 11.04 -20.99
CA ARG A 402 17.48 11.39 -20.42
C ARG A 402 17.26 10.59 -19.13
N PHE A 403 17.01 11.31 -18.05
CA PHE A 403 16.53 10.74 -16.80
C PHE A 403 15.07 11.15 -16.59
N ASN A 404 14.18 10.16 -16.48
CA ASN A 404 12.77 10.34 -16.22
C ASN A 404 12.52 10.44 -14.70
N PRO A 405 11.55 11.26 -14.26
CA PRO A 405 10.97 11.12 -12.94
C PRO A 405 10.41 9.70 -12.75
N ILE A 406 10.63 9.10 -11.57
CA ILE A 406 10.08 7.78 -11.27
C ILE A 406 8.62 7.93 -10.86
N MET A 407 7.72 7.23 -11.54
CA MET A 407 6.28 7.36 -11.38
C MET A 407 5.64 6.08 -10.84
N MET A 408 4.48 6.24 -10.21
CA MET A 408 3.59 5.16 -9.75
C MET A 408 2.18 5.40 -10.29
N CYS A 409 1.47 4.33 -10.65
CA CYS A 409 0.11 4.41 -11.17
C CYS A 409 -0.89 4.58 -10.03
N LEU A 410 -1.87 5.49 -10.20
CA LEU A 410 -2.96 5.72 -9.23
C LEU A 410 -4.30 5.19 -9.73
N ASN A 411 -4.53 5.27 -11.05
CA ASN A 411 -5.74 4.75 -11.69
C ASN A 411 -5.51 4.62 -13.20
N TYR A 412 -6.27 3.75 -13.85
CA TYR A 412 -6.33 3.69 -15.31
C TYR A 412 -7.19 4.80 -15.90
N GLU A 413 -7.06 5.04 -17.21
CA GLU A 413 -8.00 5.92 -17.92
C GLU A 413 -9.41 5.35 -17.76
N MET A 414 -10.35 6.19 -17.33
CA MET A 414 -11.72 5.79 -17.04
C MET A 414 -12.70 6.88 -17.50
N GLU A 415 -13.96 6.50 -17.64
CA GLU A 415 -15.05 7.39 -18.04
C GLU A 415 -16.15 7.34 -16.97
N ILE A 416 -16.37 8.45 -16.27
CA ILE A 416 -17.33 8.52 -15.15
C ILE A 416 -18.76 8.65 -15.71
N PRO A 417 -19.65 7.65 -15.51
CA PRO A 417 -21.04 7.75 -15.92
C PRO A 417 -21.82 8.73 -15.03
N PRO A 418 -23.05 9.15 -15.43
CA PRO A 418 -23.60 9.06 -16.78
C PRO A 418 -23.14 10.22 -17.68
N LYS A 419 -22.39 11.19 -17.14
CA LYS A 419 -21.90 12.37 -17.87
C LYS A 419 -20.72 12.05 -18.80
N ASN A 420 -20.19 10.83 -18.71
CA ASN A 420 -19.10 10.33 -19.53
C ASN A 420 -17.86 11.23 -19.44
N LYS A 421 -17.56 11.71 -18.23
CA LYS A 421 -16.40 12.55 -17.96
C LYS A 421 -15.15 11.68 -18.01
N LYS A 422 -14.25 11.98 -18.94
CA LYS A 422 -12.96 11.29 -19.05
C LYS A 422 -12.01 11.69 -17.93
N ILE A 423 -11.45 10.69 -17.26
CA ILE A 423 -10.38 10.82 -16.29
C ILE A 423 -9.14 10.14 -16.89
N PRO A 424 -8.02 10.86 -17.08
CA PRO A 424 -6.80 10.28 -17.63
C PRO A 424 -6.13 9.32 -16.64
N LEU A 425 -5.14 8.57 -17.11
CA LEU A 425 -4.23 7.80 -16.26
C LEU A 425 -3.71 8.66 -15.09
N GLY A 426 -4.08 8.29 -13.86
CA GLY A 426 -3.54 8.91 -12.67
C GLY A 426 -2.13 8.42 -12.39
N ARG A 427 -1.26 9.36 -12.03
CA ARG A 427 0.15 9.05 -11.74
C ARG A 427 0.72 9.97 -10.68
N TYR A 428 1.60 9.41 -9.86
CA TYR A 428 2.28 10.08 -8.76
C TYR A 428 3.80 9.98 -8.95
N GLU A 429 4.53 11.09 -8.78
CA GLU A 429 6.01 11.09 -8.83
C GLU A 429 6.57 10.50 -7.52
N THR A 430 6.69 9.17 -7.47
CA THR A 430 7.29 8.48 -6.33
C THR A 430 8.80 8.73 -6.22
N GLY A 431 9.47 9.18 -7.30
CA GLY A 431 10.88 9.58 -7.26
C GLY A 431 11.15 10.89 -6.52
N LYS A 432 10.14 11.71 -6.21
CA LYS A 432 10.33 12.94 -5.45
C LYS A 432 10.70 12.62 -4.01
N LEU A 433 11.79 13.21 -3.52
CA LEU A 433 12.30 12.94 -2.17
C LEU A 433 11.74 13.96 -1.17
N THR A 434 11.31 13.49 -0.01
CA THR A 434 10.76 14.35 1.04
C THR A 434 11.82 14.75 2.06
N PHE A 435 12.04 16.05 2.27
CA PHE A 435 12.90 16.51 3.36
C PHE A 435 12.22 16.33 4.71
N GLY A 436 12.94 15.83 5.72
CA GLY A 436 12.44 15.77 7.09
C GLY A 436 13.23 14.85 8.00
N ASN A 437 12.71 14.64 9.21
CA ASN A 437 13.33 13.80 10.22
C ASN A 437 12.60 12.46 10.33
N SER A 438 13.29 11.33 10.10
CA SER A 438 12.69 10.00 10.19
C SER A 438 12.82 9.35 11.57
N ASN A 439 13.34 10.05 12.58
CA ASN A 439 13.47 9.56 13.95
C ASN A 439 12.12 9.59 14.68
N PRO A 440 11.50 8.44 15.03
CA PRO A 440 10.19 8.40 15.69
C PRO A 440 10.15 9.05 17.07
N ALA A 441 11.31 9.25 17.72
CA ALA A 441 11.39 9.94 19.01
C ALA A 441 11.44 11.47 18.86
N SER A 442 11.55 12.00 17.65
CA SER A 442 11.67 13.42 17.40
C SER A 442 10.29 14.12 17.37
N PRO A 443 10.16 15.34 17.92
CA PRO A 443 8.92 16.11 17.83
C PRO A 443 8.55 16.53 16.39
N ASP A 444 9.52 16.54 15.47
CA ASP A 444 9.33 16.82 14.04
C ASP A 444 9.32 15.55 13.17
N TYR A 445 9.03 14.39 13.77
CA TYR A 445 8.98 13.11 13.08
C TYR A 445 8.07 13.13 11.84
N ASN A 446 8.66 12.71 10.72
CA ASN A 446 8.01 12.50 9.45
C ASN A 446 8.38 11.10 8.92
N SER A 447 7.45 10.16 9.02
CA SER A 447 7.64 8.79 8.54
C SER A 447 7.90 8.70 7.03
N LEU A 448 7.55 9.74 6.25
CA LEU A 448 7.76 9.83 4.81
C LEU A 448 9.06 10.53 4.43
N ALA A 449 9.86 11.03 5.39
CA ALA A 449 11.11 11.72 5.09
C ALA A 449 12.10 10.80 4.36
N ASP A 450 12.62 11.21 3.21
CA ASP A 450 13.63 10.46 2.47
C ASP A 450 15.05 11.01 2.72
N PHE A 451 15.18 12.30 3.07
CA PHE A 451 16.48 12.91 3.32
C PHE A 451 16.43 14.03 4.37
N CYS A 452 17.57 14.25 5.03
CA CYS A 452 17.78 15.35 5.99
C CYS A 452 19.18 15.95 5.76
N TYR A 453 19.32 17.24 6.02
CA TYR A 453 20.60 17.93 5.97
C TYR A 453 20.79 18.80 7.21
N LYS A 454 21.91 18.62 7.89
CA LYS A 454 22.28 19.43 9.06
C LYS A 454 23.80 19.44 9.24
N ASP A 455 24.36 20.64 9.45
CA ASP A 455 25.77 20.83 9.82
C ASP A 455 26.78 20.06 8.95
N GLY A 456 26.55 20.06 7.62
CA GLY A 456 27.41 19.36 6.66
C GLY A 456 27.12 17.86 6.49
N ILE A 457 26.15 17.31 7.21
CA ILE A 457 25.72 15.92 7.09
C ILE A 457 24.42 15.86 6.29
N LEU A 458 24.48 15.26 5.11
CA LEU A 458 23.33 14.93 4.28
C LEU A 458 23.06 13.44 4.39
N GLU A 459 21.92 13.03 4.91
CA GLU A 459 21.48 11.63 4.96
C GLU A 459 20.32 11.41 4.00
N ILE A 460 20.32 10.28 3.29
CA ILE A 460 19.31 9.91 2.30
C ILE A 460 18.98 8.42 2.49
N ARG A 461 17.70 8.05 2.48
CA ARG A 461 17.22 6.67 2.34
C ARG A 461 16.43 6.52 1.06
N ILE A 462 16.75 5.48 0.28
CA ILE A 462 16.11 5.17 -0.99
C ILE A 462 15.50 3.77 -0.89
N PRO A 463 14.17 3.63 -1.03
CA PRO A 463 13.52 2.31 -1.11
C PRO A 463 14.13 1.49 -2.24
N TRP A 464 14.38 0.20 -2.00
CA TRP A 464 14.93 -0.72 -3.00
C TRP A 464 14.19 -0.67 -4.35
N GLN A 465 12.87 -0.60 -4.32
CA GLN A 465 12.05 -0.56 -5.54
C GLN A 465 12.27 0.72 -6.38
N LEU A 466 12.74 1.84 -5.82
CA LEU A 466 13.10 3.04 -6.61
C LEU A 466 14.40 2.85 -7.42
N LEU A 467 15.13 1.77 -7.18
CA LEU A 467 16.37 1.40 -7.87
C LEU A 467 16.16 0.17 -8.76
N ASN A 468 14.90 -0.10 -9.14
CA ASN A 468 14.47 -1.30 -9.88
C ASN A 468 14.91 -2.64 -9.24
N VAL A 469 15.14 -2.67 -7.93
CA VAL A 469 15.39 -3.91 -7.19
C VAL A 469 14.05 -4.62 -6.97
N MET A 470 13.95 -5.85 -7.46
CA MET A 470 12.74 -6.68 -7.38
C MET A 470 12.72 -7.59 -6.14
N ASP A 471 13.90 -7.96 -5.65
CA ASP A 471 14.09 -8.70 -4.39
C ASP A 471 15.51 -8.43 -3.85
N PRO A 472 15.67 -7.61 -2.80
CA PRO A 472 16.97 -7.35 -2.21
C PRO A 472 17.51 -8.57 -1.43
N SER A 473 16.64 -9.47 -0.94
CA SER A 473 17.05 -10.63 -0.13
C SER A 473 17.91 -11.61 -0.93
N ASP A 474 17.60 -11.80 -2.21
CA ASP A 474 18.37 -12.61 -3.15
C ASP A 474 19.13 -11.78 -4.20
N GLY A 475 19.26 -10.47 -4.00
CA GLY A 475 20.02 -9.58 -4.88
C GLY A 475 19.52 -9.58 -6.33
N LYS A 476 18.21 -9.40 -6.53
CA LYS A 476 17.57 -9.38 -7.84
C LYS A 476 17.14 -7.97 -8.25
N ILE A 477 17.55 -7.56 -9.43
CA ILE A 477 17.12 -6.32 -10.11
C ILE A 477 16.30 -6.64 -11.35
N ALA A 478 15.58 -5.68 -11.90
CA ALA A 478 14.98 -5.83 -13.21
C ALA A 478 16.07 -6.03 -14.29
N ASP A 479 15.86 -6.94 -15.23
CA ASP A 479 16.73 -7.11 -16.38
C ASP A 479 16.47 -6.01 -17.43
N ASP A 480 17.23 -6.02 -18.53
CA ASP A 480 17.02 -5.13 -19.67
C ASP A 480 15.60 -5.31 -20.24
N LEU A 481 14.77 -4.28 -20.04
CA LEU A 481 13.35 -4.26 -20.37
C LEU A 481 13.07 -4.50 -21.87
N TYR A 482 13.95 -4.01 -22.74
CA TYR A 482 13.77 -4.06 -24.18
C TYR A 482 14.40 -5.30 -24.81
N THR A 483 15.49 -5.82 -24.23
CA THR A 483 16.06 -7.12 -24.62
C THR A 483 15.11 -8.25 -24.21
N MET A 484 14.59 -8.21 -22.99
CA MET A 484 13.71 -9.27 -22.47
C MET A 484 12.27 -9.18 -22.95
N GLN A 485 11.84 -7.99 -23.40
CA GLN A 485 10.44 -7.71 -23.75
C GLN A 485 9.45 -8.07 -22.64
N SER A 486 9.91 -7.98 -21.38
CA SER A 486 9.13 -8.18 -20.17
C SER A 486 9.89 -7.60 -18.97
N ILE A 487 9.18 -7.37 -17.86
CA ILE A 487 9.81 -7.01 -16.57
C ILE A 487 10.11 -8.33 -15.85
N VAL A 488 11.36 -8.75 -15.90
CA VAL A 488 11.85 -9.99 -15.29
C VAL A 488 13.09 -9.72 -14.47
N ALA A 489 13.35 -10.59 -13.50
CA ALA A 489 14.47 -10.44 -12.59
C ALA A 489 15.77 -11.02 -13.17
N THR A 490 16.90 -10.35 -12.88
CA THR A 490 18.26 -10.83 -13.10
C THR A 490 19.11 -10.64 -11.85
N ASP A 491 20.27 -11.30 -11.79
CA ASP A 491 21.20 -11.16 -10.66
C ASP A 491 21.90 -9.79 -10.67
N THR A 492 21.95 -9.14 -9.51
CA THR A 492 22.69 -7.88 -9.33
C THR A 492 24.20 -8.10 -9.31
N GLY A 493 24.93 -7.15 -9.90
CA GLY A 493 26.37 -7.03 -9.79
C GLY A 493 26.82 -6.15 -8.61
N VAL A 494 28.07 -5.70 -8.67
CA VAL A 494 28.56 -4.57 -7.84
C VAL A 494 28.12 -3.28 -8.51
N TRP A 495 27.45 -2.41 -7.75
CA TRP A 495 27.03 -1.11 -8.24
C TRP A 495 28.17 -0.11 -8.18
N SER A 496 28.23 0.77 -9.17
CA SER A 496 29.17 1.91 -9.14
C SER A 496 28.42 3.18 -8.79
N VAL A 497 28.96 3.96 -7.86
CA VAL A 497 28.30 5.16 -7.32
C VAL A 497 29.24 6.35 -7.38
N GLY A 498 28.73 7.49 -7.84
CA GLY A 498 29.47 8.74 -7.93
C GLY A 498 28.99 9.81 -6.96
N LEU A 499 29.75 10.89 -6.86
CA LEU A 499 29.39 12.09 -6.09
C LEU A 499 29.96 13.32 -6.78
N GLY A 500 29.12 14.31 -7.09
CA GLY A 500 29.55 15.55 -7.73
C GLY A 500 28.58 16.71 -7.52
N LEU A 501 29.07 17.93 -7.75
CA LEU A 501 28.24 19.14 -7.80
C LEU A 501 28.05 19.56 -9.25
N LYS A 502 26.80 19.83 -9.62
CA LYS A 502 26.49 20.45 -10.90
C LYS A 502 27.01 21.89 -10.90
N SER A 503 27.69 22.27 -11.97
CA SER A 503 28.15 23.65 -12.19
C SER A 503 27.66 24.18 -13.53
N ASN A 504 27.80 25.48 -13.75
CA ASN A 504 27.53 26.10 -15.06
C ASN A 504 28.60 25.76 -16.12
N GLY A 505 29.76 25.22 -15.70
CA GLY A 505 30.83 24.75 -16.58
C GLY A 505 30.76 23.24 -16.83
N ASN A 506 31.79 22.66 -17.43
CA ASN A 506 31.89 21.22 -17.60
C ASN A 506 32.06 20.53 -16.25
N THR A 507 31.11 19.67 -15.88
CA THR A 507 31.16 18.84 -14.68
C THR A 507 31.33 17.39 -15.11
N SER A 508 32.45 16.76 -14.77
CA SER A 508 32.64 15.32 -14.96
C SER A 508 32.63 14.63 -13.61
N ILE A 509 31.70 13.69 -13.41
CA ILE A 509 31.52 12.96 -12.15
C ILE A 509 32.10 11.56 -12.29
N SER A 510 33.09 11.25 -11.45
CA SER A 510 33.64 9.89 -11.33
C SER A 510 32.69 9.00 -10.52
N LEU A 511 32.52 7.76 -10.97
CA LEU A 511 31.74 6.71 -10.29
C LEU A 511 32.68 5.68 -9.67
N GLY A 512 33.61 6.19 -8.84
CA GLY A 512 34.63 5.40 -8.16
C GLY A 512 34.16 4.69 -6.90
N GLY A 513 32.99 5.06 -6.36
CA GLY A 513 32.36 4.34 -5.26
C GLY A 513 31.85 2.98 -5.72
N SER A 514 31.90 1.99 -4.83
CA SER A 514 31.36 0.66 -5.08
C SER A 514 30.40 0.27 -3.98
N PHE A 515 29.27 -0.33 -4.36
CA PHE A 515 28.28 -0.81 -3.42
C PHE A 515 27.83 -2.23 -3.77
N ARG A 516 27.79 -3.07 -2.75
CA ARG A 516 27.24 -4.42 -2.75
C ARG A 516 26.71 -4.67 -1.34
N TRP A 517 25.59 -5.37 -1.24
CA TRP A 517 25.02 -5.77 0.04
C TRP A 517 25.06 -7.29 0.21
N ASP A 518 24.94 -7.71 1.46
CA ASP A 518 24.81 -9.12 1.81
C ASP A 518 23.38 -9.59 1.56
N LYS A 519 23.23 -10.75 0.94
CA LYS A 519 21.95 -11.43 0.78
C LYS A 519 21.48 -11.98 2.13
N TRP A 520 20.18 -12.21 2.28
CA TRP A 520 19.61 -12.81 3.48
C TRP A 520 18.51 -13.83 3.16
N THR A 521 18.31 -14.77 4.08
CA THR A 521 17.18 -15.72 4.01
C THR A 521 16.06 -15.31 4.94
N MET A 522 16.40 -14.85 6.15
CA MET A 522 15.44 -14.32 7.11
C MET A 522 15.76 -12.83 7.35
N PRO A 523 14.79 -11.93 7.15
CA PRO A 523 15.01 -10.53 7.45
C PRO A 523 15.20 -10.28 8.94
N LYS A 524 15.96 -9.25 9.29
CA LYS A 524 16.01 -8.70 10.64
C LYS A 524 14.95 -7.62 10.77
N TYR A 525 14.17 -7.68 11.84
CA TYR A 525 13.18 -6.67 12.16
C TYR A 525 12.94 -6.61 13.67
N HIS A 526 12.33 -5.52 14.11
CA HIS A 526 11.83 -5.34 15.46
C HIS A 526 10.47 -4.63 15.44
N GLU A 527 9.68 -4.86 16.48
CA GLU A 527 8.36 -4.27 16.64
C GLU A 527 8.46 -2.81 17.13
N ARG A 528 7.64 -1.94 16.56
CA ARG A 528 7.45 -0.56 17.05
C ARG A 528 5.98 -0.16 16.94
N LEU A 529 5.40 0.31 18.04
CA LEU A 529 4.09 0.95 17.99
C LEU A 529 4.17 2.30 17.27
N LYS A 530 3.31 2.50 16.28
CA LYS A 530 3.17 3.77 15.55
C LYS A 530 2.44 4.80 16.41
N PRO A 531 2.61 6.11 16.16
CA PRO A 531 1.84 7.17 16.81
C PRO A 531 0.32 6.91 16.85
N ALA A 532 -0.23 6.34 15.78
CA ALA A 532 -1.65 6.00 15.68
C ALA A 532 -2.16 5.06 16.79
N TYR A 533 -1.31 4.16 17.31
CA TYR A 533 -1.68 3.31 18.45
C TYR A 533 -2.09 4.16 19.67
N TYR A 534 -1.30 5.19 19.98
CA TYR A 534 -1.53 6.06 21.14
C TYR A 534 -2.72 7.00 20.89
N ASP A 535 -2.87 7.51 19.68
CA ASP A 535 -4.04 8.30 19.28
C ASP A 535 -5.34 7.50 19.50
N LEU A 536 -5.37 6.23 19.07
CA LEU A 536 -6.53 5.36 19.24
C LEU A 536 -6.74 4.94 20.69
N GLN A 537 -5.67 4.65 21.43
CA GLN A 537 -5.76 4.31 22.85
C GLN A 537 -6.49 5.40 23.65
N GLU A 538 -6.26 6.66 23.33
CA GLU A 538 -6.97 7.79 23.93
C GLU A 538 -8.33 8.04 23.26
N GLY A 539 -8.36 8.20 21.94
CA GLY A 539 -9.54 8.61 21.19
C GLY A 539 -10.71 7.63 21.28
N LEU A 540 -10.44 6.32 21.35
CA LEU A 540 -11.49 5.31 21.45
C LEU A 540 -12.22 5.32 22.81
N LYS A 541 -11.68 5.99 23.83
CA LYS A 541 -12.38 6.16 25.12
C LYS A 541 -13.69 6.94 24.98
N LYS A 542 -13.83 7.75 23.91
CA LYS A 542 -15.06 8.51 23.60
C LYS A 542 -16.25 7.60 23.28
N TYR A 543 -16.01 6.40 22.77
CA TYR A 543 -17.05 5.48 22.28
C TYR A 543 -17.42 4.38 23.28
N ARG A 544 -17.02 4.53 24.55
CA ARG A 544 -17.28 3.55 25.62
C ARG A 544 -18.60 3.75 26.33
#